data_AF-A0AAN9CAA3-F1
#
_entry.id   AF-A0AAN9CAA3-F1
#
_cell.length_a   1.000
_cell.length_b   1.000
_cell.length_c   1.000
_cell.angle_alpha   90.00
_cell.angle_beta   90.00
_cell.angle_gamma   90.00
#
_symmetry.space_group_name_H-M   'P 1'
#
loop_
_entity.id
_entity.type
_entity.pdbx_description
1 polymer ?
#
loop_
_entity_poly.entity_id
_entity_poly.type
_entity_poly.pdbx_seq_one_letter_code
_entity_poly.pdbx_strand_id
1 'polypeptide(L)'
;MLQAKNADLLKATELLDNAITELTRFRESFEEAKTTAQSMAEKWGVKQTFEKERIRRAKRQFDEFCQDERLADAESYFKVNVFNACLDIIIAQLSRRFSALRSVADLFRVVQPHILATEEKNAIYQGALRLVEKYNNDLSPALPQQLIAFRAAFKRQISEMTTVQDLASFLIVENNSITSSFSDICTVLVLFLTIPVTVASAERSFSKLKLIKNYLRSTMSQNRLSGLAILSIENTRSRELNTSDIVDEFAERKARRMQLK
;
A
#
# COMPACT_ATOMS: atom_id res chain seq x y z
N MET A 1 -3.56 3.23 -11.10
CA MET A 1 -2.97 4.48 -10.57
C MET A 1 -1.93 4.24 -9.49
N LEU A 2 -2.18 3.40 -8.47
CA LEU A 2 -1.19 3.07 -7.42
C LEU A 2 0.02 2.22 -7.89
N GLN A 3 -0.04 1.62 -9.08
CA GLN A 3 1.05 0.81 -9.66
C GLN A 3 1.92 1.59 -10.67
N ALA A 4 1.69 2.90 -10.81
CA ALA A 4 2.52 3.72 -11.69
C ALA A 4 3.94 3.82 -11.11
N LYS A 5 4.96 3.89 -11.98
CA LYS A 5 6.37 4.00 -11.55
C LYS A 5 6.66 5.22 -10.67
N ASN A 6 5.83 6.26 -10.78
CA ASN A 6 5.96 7.53 -10.06
C ASN A 6 4.90 7.66 -8.94
N ALA A 7 4.36 6.54 -8.44
CA ALA A 7 3.38 6.57 -7.38
C ALA A 7 4.05 7.00 -6.06
N ASP A 8 3.75 8.21 -5.61
CA ASP A 8 4.24 8.77 -4.35
C ASP A 8 3.39 8.28 -3.17
N LEU A 9 4.01 8.12 -2.00
CA LEU A 9 3.38 7.63 -0.78
C LEU A 9 2.22 8.53 -0.33
N LEU A 10 2.42 9.85 -0.41
CA LEU A 10 1.42 10.84 0.00
C LEU A 10 0.26 10.93 -1.00
N LYS A 11 0.54 10.84 -2.30
CA LYS A 11 -0.51 10.71 -3.32
C LYS A 11 -1.33 9.43 -3.14
N ALA A 12 -0.69 8.34 -2.71
CA ALA A 12 -1.37 7.10 -2.41
C ALA A 12 -2.31 7.23 -1.20
N THR A 13 -1.89 7.93 -0.14
CA THR A 13 -2.75 8.18 1.03
C THR A 13 -3.93 9.09 0.69
N GLU A 14 -3.70 10.15 -0.11
CA GLU A 14 -4.79 11.03 -0.58
C GLU A 14 -5.84 10.26 -1.41
N LEU A 15 -5.41 9.39 -2.32
CA LEU A 15 -6.32 8.56 -3.10
C LEU A 15 -7.10 7.57 -2.23
N LEU A 16 -6.47 7.02 -1.19
CA LEU A 16 -7.15 6.13 -0.23
C LEU A 16 -8.19 6.88 0.59
N ASP A 17 -7.86 8.09 1.05
CA ASP A 17 -8.80 8.92 1.80
C ASP A 17 -9.97 9.36 0.93
N ASN A 18 -9.72 9.73 -0.33
CA ASN A 18 -10.77 9.99 -1.32
C ASN A 18 -11.65 8.76 -1.58
N ALA A 19 -11.07 7.56 -1.67
CA ALA A 19 -11.86 6.34 -1.83
C ALA A 19 -12.73 6.07 -0.60
N ILE A 20 -12.21 6.31 0.61
CA ILE A 20 -12.98 6.14 1.85
C ILE A 20 -14.11 7.16 1.95
N THR A 21 -13.88 8.43 1.57
CA THR A 21 -14.93 9.46 1.57
C THR A 21 -16.01 9.14 0.54
N GLU A 22 -15.65 8.69 -0.66
CA GLU A 22 -16.60 8.23 -1.67
C GLU A 22 -17.40 7.01 -1.22
N LEU A 23 -16.78 6.02 -0.56
CA LEU A 23 -17.50 4.89 0.02
C LEU A 23 -18.45 5.31 1.15
N THR A 24 -18.05 6.29 1.95
CA THR A 24 -18.87 6.84 3.02
C THR A 24 -20.09 7.58 2.46
N ARG A 25 -19.91 8.35 1.37
CA ARG A 25 -21.02 8.96 0.62
C ARG A 25 -21.93 7.91 0.01
N PHE A 26 -21.36 6.89 -0.62
CA PHE A 26 -22.12 5.81 -1.25
C PHE A 26 -22.98 5.03 -0.25
N ARG A 27 -22.53 4.92 1.01
CA ARG A 27 -23.31 4.35 2.12
C ARG A 27 -24.62 5.11 2.39
N GLU A 28 -24.64 6.43 2.17
CA GLU A 28 -25.85 7.26 2.36
C GLU A 28 -26.76 7.18 1.12
N SER A 29 -26.19 6.96 -0.07
CA SER A 29 -26.87 6.86 -1.37
C SER A 29 -27.53 5.50 -1.68
N PHE A 30 -28.20 4.88 -0.70
CA PHE A 30 -28.86 3.57 -0.93
C PHE A 30 -29.93 3.63 -2.05
N GLU A 31 -30.73 4.69 -2.12
CA GLU A 31 -31.80 4.82 -3.11
C GLU A 31 -31.25 4.96 -4.54
N GLU A 32 -30.13 5.67 -4.70
CA GLU A 32 -29.43 5.79 -5.99
C GLU A 32 -28.83 4.44 -6.42
N ALA A 33 -28.25 3.69 -5.47
CA ALA A 33 -27.75 2.34 -5.72
C ALA A 33 -28.89 1.37 -6.11
N LYS A 34 -30.05 1.49 -5.46
CA LYS A 34 -31.24 0.69 -5.76
C LYS A 34 -31.78 0.99 -7.16
N THR A 35 -31.99 2.26 -7.49
CA THR A 35 -32.53 2.67 -8.80
C THR A 35 -31.61 2.28 -9.96
N THR A 36 -30.29 2.43 -9.79
CA THR A 36 -29.31 1.98 -10.78
C THR A 36 -29.34 0.46 -10.96
N ALA A 37 -29.39 -0.30 -9.87
CA ALA A 37 -29.50 -1.76 -9.92
C ALA A 37 -30.81 -2.22 -10.58
N GLN A 38 -31.93 -1.56 -10.28
CA GLN A 38 -33.23 -1.83 -10.90
C GLN A 38 -33.20 -1.59 -12.42
N SER A 39 -32.64 -0.46 -12.86
CA SER A 39 -32.48 -0.16 -14.29
C SER A 39 -31.61 -1.19 -15.03
N MET A 40 -30.63 -1.78 -14.35
CA MET A 40 -29.76 -2.83 -14.91
C MET A 40 -30.47 -4.18 -14.96
N ALA A 41 -31.22 -4.52 -13.91
CA ALA A 41 -32.02 -5.74 -13.84
C ALA A 41 -33.15 -5.74 -14.90
N GLU A 42 -33.77 -4.59 -15.16
CA GLU A 42 -34.77 -4.42 -16.23
C GLU A 42 -34.19 -4.77 -17.60
N LYS A 43 -32.99 -4.24 -17.92
CA LYS A 43 -32.29 -4.54 -19.16
C LYS A 43 -32.03 -6.04 -19.35
N TRP A 44 -31.89 -6.78 -18.26
CA TRP A 44 -31.55 -8.21 -18.27
C TRP A 44 -32.76 -9.12 -18.04
N GLY A 45 -33.97 -8.55 -17.93
CA GLY A 45 -35.20 -9.31 -17.70
C GLY A 45 -35.29 -10.00 -16.34
N VAL A 46 -34.55 -9.51 -15.34
CA VAL A 46 -34.52 -10.09 -13.98
C VAL A 46 -35.62 -9.49 -13.11
N LYS A 47 -36.28 -10.32 -12.30
CA LYS A 47 -37.32 -9.90 -11.37
C LYS A 47 -36.73 -9.03 -10.24
N GLN A 48 -37.32 -7.86 -10.00
CA GLN A 48 -36.76 -6.81 -9.13
C GLN A 48 -37.39 -6.74 -7.72
N THR A 49 -38.09 -7.78 -7.30
CA THR A 49 -38.83 -7.78 -6.03
C THR A 49 -38.01 -8.41 -4.90
N PHE A 50 -37.93 -7.75 -3.75
CA PHE A 50 -37.44 -8.38 -2.53
C PHE A 50 -38.40 -9.50 -2.11
N GLU A 51 -37.89 -10.72 -2.02
CA GLU A 51 -38.67 -11.86 -1.55
C GLU A 51 -38.92 -11.74 -0.05
N LYS A 52 -40.16 -11.97 0.37
CA LYS A 52 -40.54 -11.95 1.78
C LYS A 52 -40.33 -13.35 2.35
N GLU A 53 -39.27 -13.53 3.13
CA GLU A 53 -39.08 -14.76 3.88
C GLU A 53 -40.03 -14.88 5.09
N ARG A 54 -40.35 -16.11 5.47
CA ARG A 54 -41.18 -16.39 6.65
C ARG A 54 -40.44 -16.02 7.93
N ILE A 55 -40.96 -15.04 8.66
CA ILE A 55 -40.39 -14.61 9.94
C ILE A 55 -40.73 -15.65 11.03
N ARG A 56 -39.70 -16.34 11.58
CA ARG A 56 -39.84 -17.12 12.83
C ARG A 56 -40.01 -16.16 14.01
N ARG A 57 -41.09 -16.33 14.79
CA ARG A 57 -41.35 -15.56 16.01
C ARG A 57 -41.15 -16.44 17.23
N ALA A 58 -40.45 -15.94 18.25
CA ALA A 58 -40.41 -16.60 19.54
C ALA A 58 -41.77 -16.47 20.26
N LYS A 59 -42.08 -17.42 21.15
CA LYS A 59 -43.30 -17.36 21.97
C LYS A 59 -43.11 -16.26 23.03
N ARG A 60 -43.98 -15.26 23.04
CA ARG A 60 -43.98 -14.18 24.04
C ARG A 60 -44.46 -14.68 25.40
N GLN A 61 -43.90 -14.13 26.48
CA GLN A 61 -44.43 -14.30 27.83
C GLN A 61 -45.51 -13.25 28.16
N PHE A 62 -46.34 -13.54 29.17
CA PHE A 62 -47.56 -12.79 29.49
C PHE A 62 -47.32 -11.31 29.84
N ASP A 63 -46.12 -10.95 30.33
CA ASP A 63 -45.75 -9.57 30.73
C ASP A 63 -44.74 -8.91 29.77
N GLU A 64 -44.47 -9.53 28.63
CA GLU A 64 -43.44 -9.07 27.70
C GLU A 64 -44.02 -8.07 26.68
N PHE A 65 -43.85 -6.78 26.97
CA PHE A 65 -44.33 -5.69 26.11
C PHE A 65 -43.51 -5.49 24.83
N CYS A 66 -42.28 -6.01 24.79
CA CYS A 66 -41.37 -5.81 23.67
C CYS A 66 -41.70 -6.77 22.52
N GLN A 67 -41.83 -6.24 21.31
CA GLN A 67 -41.88 -7.08 20.11
C GLN A 67 -40.45 -7.46 19.72
N ASP A 68 -40.23 -8.65 19.15
CA ASP A 68 -39.00 -8.91 18.38
C ASP A 68 -38.91 -7.83 17.29
N GLU A 69 -38.09 -6.80 17.51
CA GLU A 69 -37.81 -5.74 16.54
C GLU A 69 -36.94 -6.31 15.42
N ARG A 70 -37.57 -7.06 14.52
CA ARG A 70 -37.01 -7.26 13.19
C ARG A 70 -37.47 -6.11 12.30
N LEU A 71 -36.57 -5.62 11.45
CA LEU A 71 -36.93 -4.82 10.29
C LEU A 71 -38.03 -5.60 9.53
N ALA A 72 -39.28 -5.12 9.60
CA ALA A 72 -40.44 -5.84 9.10
C ALA A 72 -40.48 -5.88 7.56
N ASP A 73 -39.73 -4.97 6.94
CA ASP A 73 -39.64 -4.80 5.51
C ASP A 73 -38.32 -5.39 4.97
N ALA A 74 -38.44 -6.17 3.89
CA ALA A 74 -37.32 -6.90 3.30
C ALA A 74 -36.28 -5.95 2.68
N GLU A 75 -36.72 -4.80 2.19
CA GLU A 75 -35.83 -3.76 1.68
C GLU A 75 -35.05 -3.10 2.82
N SER A 76 -35.73 -2.74 3.90
CA SER A 76 -35.09 -2.19 5.11
C SER A 76 -34.10 -3.18 5.72
N TYR A 77 -34.43 -4.48 5.73
CA TYR A 77 -33.50 -5.55 6.13
C TYR A 77 -32.25 -5.58 5.25
N PHE A 78 -32.41 -5.56 3.92
CA PHE A 78 -31.28 -5.56 2.99
C PHE A 78 -30.40 -4.31 3.16
N LYS A 79 -31.02 -3.13 3.30
CA LYS A 79 -30.32 -1.87 3.52
C LYS A 79 -29.43 -1.93 4.77
N VAL A 80 -29.96 -2.37 5.90
CA VAL A 80 -29.22 -2.37 7.17
C VAL A 80 -28.22 -3.53 7.26
N ASN A 81 -28.67 -4.76 6.99
CA ASN A 81 -27.86 -5.95 7.29
C ASN A 81 -26.94 -6.39 6.16
N VAL A 82 -27.17 -5.92 4.92
CA VAL A 82 -26.33 -6.26 3.78
C VAL A 82 -25.60 -5.03 3.28
N PHE A 83 -26.32 -4.01 2.83
CA PHE A 83 -25.70 -2.85 2.19
C PHE A 83 -24.82 -2.06 3.17
N ASN A 84 -25.40 -1.57 4.27
CA ASN A 84 -24.65 -0.83 5.29
C ASN A 84 -23.57 -1.69 5.94
N ALA A 85 -23.91 -2.92 6.34
CA ALA A 85 -22.95 -3.84 6.96
C ALA A 85 -21.73 -4.11 6.06
N CYS A 86 -21.92 -4.38 4.76
CA CYS A 86 -20.82 -4.59 3.83
C CYS A 86 -19.96 -3.34 3.68
N LEU A 87 -20.57 -2.16 3.49
CA LEU A 87 -19.83 -0.91 3.33
C LEU A 87 -19.07 -0.53 4.62
N ASP A 88 -19.70 -0.72 5.79
CA ASP A 88 -19.07 -0.48 7.09
C ASP A 88 -17.86 -1.37 7.30
N ILE A 89 -17.95 -2.65 6.93
CA ILE A 89 -16.81 -3.58 6.97
C ILE A 89 -15.71 -3.09 6.02
N ILE A 90 -16.03 -2.73 4.77
CA ILE A 90 -15.03 -2.27 3.80
C ILE A 90 -14.34 -1.00 4.30
N ILE A 91 -15.09 0.00 4.75
CA ILE A 91 -14.57 1.28 5.26
C ILE A 91 -13.68 1.03 6.49
N ALA A 92 -14.14 0.20 7.44
CA ALA A 92 -13.38 -0.13 8.65
C ALA A 92 -12.08 -0.87 8.30
N GLN A 93 -12.13 -1.84 7.38
CA GLN A 93 -10.95 -2.61 6.97
C GLN A 93 -9.94 -1.76 6.20
N LEU A 94 -10.39 -0.91 5.27
CA LEU A 94 -9.52 0.03 4.56
C LEU A 94 -8.84 0.99 5.56
N SER A 95 -9.62 1.59 6.46
CA SER A 95 -9.10 2.52 7.45
C SER A 95 -8.10 1.86 8.40
N ARG A 96 -8.39 0.65 8.88
CA ARG A 96 -7.49 -0.10 9.76
C ARG A 96 -6.21 -0.53 9.04
N ARG A 97 -6.34 -1.10 7.84
CA ARG A 97 -5.20 -1.66 7.09
C ARG A 97 -4.20 -0.59 6.66
N PHE A 98 -4.66 0.60 6.30
CA PHE A 98 -3.80 1.69 5.83
C PHE A 98 -3.43 2.72 6.91
N SER A 99 -3.83 2.49 8.18
CA SER A 99 -3.44 3.34 9.31
C SER A 99 -1.91 3.50 9.45
N ALA A 100 -1.16 2.40 9.31
CA ALA A 100 0.29 2.43 9.32
C ALA A 100 0.88 3.22 8.15
N LEU A 101 0.30 3.07 6.94
CA LEU A 101 0.74 3.80 5.76
C LEU A 101 0.59 5.32 5.96
N ARG A 102 -0.54 5.77 6.53
CA ARG A 102 -0.76 7.17 6.90
C ARG A 102 0.29 7.67 7.88
N SER A 103 0.57 6.91 8.94
CA SER A 103 1.59 7.30 9.92
C SER A 103 2.98 7.49 9.32
N VAL A 104 3.34 6.67 8.33
CA VAL A 104 4.62 6.80 7.60
C VAL A 104 4.58 7.98 6.64
N ALA A 105 3.48 8.17 5.91
CA ALA A 105 3.29 9.33 5.03
C ALA A 105 3.39 10.64 5.81
N ASP A 106 2.77 10.72 6.98
CA ASP A 106 2.83 11.88 7.88
C ASP A 106 4.24 12.15 8.42
N LEU A 107 5.02 11.09 8.67
CA LEU A 107 6.39 11.20 9.13
C LEU A 107 7.31 11.80 8.04
N PHE A 108 7.15 11.35 6.79
CA PHE A 108 7.96 11.83 5.66
C PHE A 108 7.39 13.05 4.94
N ARG A 109 6.21 13.53 5.35
CA ARG A 109 5.55 14.72 4.82
C ARG A 109 6.49 15.93 4.71
N VAL A 110 7.37 16.09 5.70
CA VAL A 110 8.34 17.19 5.81
C VAL A 110 9.34 17.24 4.65
N VAL A 111 9.54 16.13 3.95
CA VAL A 111 10.54 15.98 2.89
C VAL A 111 9.98 16.36 1.51
N GLN A 112 8.66 16.51 1.40
CA GLN A 112 8.04 16.85 0.14
C GLN A 112 8.40 18.27 -0.32
N PRO A 113 8.74 18.47 -1.61
CA PRO A 113 9.19 19.76 -2.12
C PRO A 113 8.20 20.91 -1.84
N HIS A 114 6.90 20.69 -2.07
CA HIS A 114 5.87 21.69 -1.86
C HIS A 114 5.68 22.08 -0.38
N ILE A 115 5.90 21.14 0.53
CA ILE A 115 5.80 21.32 1.98
C ILE A 115 7.03 22.08 2.49
N LEU A 116 8.23 21.66 2.04
CA LEU A 116 9.48 22.37 2.32
C LEU A 116 9.46 23.83 1.84
N ALA A 117 8.86 24.10 0.68
CA ALA A 117 8.77 25.45 0.14
C ALA A 117 7.83 26.35 0.97
N THR A 118 6.66 25.82 1.35
CA THR A 118 5.53 26.60 1.86
C THR A 118 5.46 26.69 3.38
N GLU A 119 5.75 25.61 4.11
CA GLU A 119 5.48 25.55 5.55
C GLU A 119 6.38 26.45 6.42
N GLU A 120 5.98 26.69 7.66
CA GLU A 120 6.77 27.45 8.62
C GLU A 120 8.02 26.69 9.07
N LYS A 121 9.09 27.43 9.40
CA LYS A 121 10.36 26.83 9.86
C LYS A 121 10.19 25.95 11.10
N ASN A 122 9.30 26.36 12.03
CA ASN A 122 9.05 25.59 13.25
C ASN A 122 8.35 24.25 12.96
N ALA A 123 7.39 24.23 12.04
CA ALA A 123 6.72 22.99 11.62
C ALA A 123 7.70 22.00 10.98
N ILE A 124 8.59 22.49 10.11
CA ILE A 124 9.67 21.70 9.50
C ILE A 124 10.61 21.15 10.58
N TYR A 125 10.98 21.98 11.55
CA TYR A 125 11.87 21.59 12.65
C TYR A 125 11.26 20.45 13.48
N GLN A 126 10.01 20.58 13.91
CA GLN A 126 9.30 19.55 14.67
C GLN A 126 9.09 18.26 13.86
N GLY A 127 8.77 18.39 12.57
CA GLY A 127 8.65 17.25 11.68
C GLY A 127 9.97 16.48 11.53
N ALA A 128 11.08 17.19 11.35
CA ALA A 128 12.41 16.61 11.25
C ALA A 128 12.85 15.94 12.55
N LEU A 129 12.51 16.51 13.72
CA LEU A 129 12.76 15.87 15.01
C LEU A 129 12.07 14.51 15.13
N ARG A 130 10.78 14.42 14.74
CA ARG A 130 10.05 13.14 14.74
C ARG A 130 10.73 12.08 13.85
N LEU A 131 11.31 12.50 12.72
CA LEU A 131 12.09 11.62 11.84
C LEU A 131 13.35 11.10 12.53
N VAL A 132 14.12 11.99 13.17
CA VAL A 132 15.34 11.63 13.92
C VAL A 132 15.00 10.68 15.08
N GLU A 133 13.93 10.94 15.83
CA GLU A 133 13.49 10.06 16.91
C GLU A 133 13.14 8.65 16.40
N LYS A 134 12.54 8.55 15.21
CA LYS A 134 12.16 7.27 14.61
C LYS A 134 13.34 6.49 14.02
N TYR A 135 14.28 7.20 13.39
CA TYR A 135 15.45 6.65 12.69
C TYR A 135 16.76 7.11 13.35
N ASN A 136 16.84 6.98 14.68
CA ASN A 136 17.96 7.46 15.48
C ASN A 136 19.32 6.81 15.17
N ASN A 137 19.33 5.64 14.52
CA ASN A 137 20.55 4.96 14.09
C ASN A 137 21.06 5.47 12.74
N ASP A 138 20.17 6.00 11.90
CA ASP A 138 20.47 6.39 10.52
C ASP A 138 20.60 7.92 10.37
N LEU A 139 19.96 8.68 11.27
CA LEU A 139 19.85 10.14 11.19
C LEU A 139 20.49 10.84 12.37
N SER A 140 21.26 11.88 12.08
CA SER A 140 21.86 12.74 13.10
C SER A 140 20.87 13.78 13.62
N PRO A 141 21.02 14.28 14.86
CA PRO A 141 20.23 15.39 15.40
C PRO A 141 20.38 16.72 14.64
N ALA A 142 21.28 16.79 13.65
CA ALA A 142 21.54 17.93 12.78
C ALA A 142 20.55 18.04 11.60
N LEU A 143 19.74 17.01 11.33
CA LEU A 143 18.77 16.99 10.23
C LEU A 143 17.84 18.22 10.20
N PRO A 144 17.23 18.66 11.33
CA PRO A 144 16.33 19.82 11.30
C PRO A 144 17.03 21.10 10.82
N GLN A 145 18.27 21.35 11.26
CA GLN A 145 19.05 22.51 10.85
C GLN A 145 19.49 22.39 9.38
N GLN A 146 19.90 21.20 8.94
CA GLN A 146 20.24 20.93 7.55
C GLN A 146 19.05 21.20 6.63
N LEU A 147 17.83 20.75 6.99
CA LEU A 147 16.62 20.99 6.18
C LEU A 147 16.29 22.49 6.06
N ILE A 148 16.44 23.24 7.15
CA ILE A 148 16.22 24.70 7.14
C ILE A 148 17.26 25.41 6.26
N ALA A 149 18.54 25.00 6.35
CA ALA A 149 19.61 25.54 5.53
C ALA A 149 19.44 25.19 4.04
N PHE A 150 19.08 23.94 3.76
CA PHE A 150 18.79 23.45 2.41
C PHE A 150 17.63 24.22 1.78
N ARG A 151 16.52 24.41 2.53
CA ARG A 151 15.40 25.26 2.11
C ARG A 151 15.85 26.68 1.80
N ALA A 152 16.70 27.27 2.64
CA ALA A 152 17.17 28.64 2.44
C ALA A 152 18.05 28.77 1.19
N ALA A 153 18.90 27.78 0.92
CA ALA A 153 19.81 27.78 -0.21
C ALA A 153 19.12 27.49 -1.56
N PHE A 154 18.13 26.60 -1.59
CA PHE A 154 17.54 26.09 -2.83
C PHE A 154 16.04 26.36 -2.97
N LYS A 155 15.52 27.40 -2.31
CA LYS A 155 14.07 27.70 -2.30
C LYS A 155 13.44 27.77 -3.69
N ARG A 156 14.13 28.36 -4.67
CA ARG A 156 13.59 28.52 -6.03
C ARG A 156 13.49 27.17 -6.75
N GLN A 157 14.55 26.37 -6.67
CA GLN A 157 14.63 25.05 -7.30
C GLN A 157 13.63 24.07 -6.68
N ILE A 158 13.48 24.09 -5.35
CA ILE A 158 12.51 23.24 -4.64
C ILE A 158 11.07 23.55 -5.07
N SER A 159 10.74 24.83 -5.31
CA SER A 159 9.40 25.23 -5.76
C SER A 159 9.06 24.77 -7.19
N GLU A 160 10.07 24.51 -8.02
CA GLU A 160 9.89 24.00 -9.39
C GLU A 160 9.72 22.46 -9.41
N MET A 161 10.10 21.78 -8.33
CA MET A 161 10.03 20.32 -8.22
C MET A 161 8.67 19.85 -7.70
N THR A 162 8.18 18.75 -8.27
CA THR A 162 6.88 18.18 -7.89
C THR A 162 7.01 16.91 -7.06
N THR A 163 8.05 16.10 -7.31
CA THR A 163 8.21 14.81 -6.63
C THR A 163 9.47 14.76 -5.76
N VAL A 164 9.46 13.87 -4.76
CA VAL A 164 10.64 13.60 -3.93
C VAL A 164 11.76 12.96 -4.75
N GLN A 165 11.42 12.23 -5.81
CA GLN A 165 12.40 11.65 -6.74
C GLN A 165 13.19 12.76 -7.47
N ASP A 166 12.51 13.83 -7.90
CA ASP A 166 13.17 14.98 -8.55
C ASP A 166 14.15 15.67 -7.59
N LEU A 167 13.74 15.81 -6.31
CA LEU A 167 14.58 16.39 -5.26
C LEU A 167 15.80 15.49 -4.99
N ALA A 168 15.62 14.17 -4.96
CA ALA A 168 16.72 13.22 -4.83
C ALA A 168 17.68 13.27 -6.02
N SER A 169 17.18 13.33 -7.26
CA SER A 169 18.06 13.46 -8.43
C SER A 169 18.81 14.80 -8.44
N PHE A 170 18.17 15.89 -8.07
CA PHE A 170 18.81 17.20 -7.98
C PHE A 170 19.97 17.20 -6.98
N LEU A 171 19.76 16.62 -5.80
CA LEU A 171 20.77 16.66 -4.74
C LEU A 171 21.89 15.62 -4.98
N ILE A 172 21.55 14.40 -5.39
CA ILE A 172 22.50 13.28 -5.51
C ILE A 172 23.20 13.26 -6.87
N VAL A 173 22.48 13.54 -7.96
CA VAL A 173 23.02 13.41 -9.33
C VAL A 173 23.59 14.75 -9.80
N GLU A 174 22.81 15.83 -9.69
CA GLU A 174 23.21 17.13 -10.23
C GLU A 174 24.19 17.89 -9.31
N ASN A 175 24.03 17.77 -7.99
CA ASN A 175 24.80 18.52 -6.99
C ASN A 175 25.62 17.61 -6.05
N ASN A 176 26.28 16.59 -6.62
CA ASN A 176 27.07 15.61 -5.86
C ASN A 176 28.15 16.25 -4.94
N SER A 177 28.68 17.42 -5.31
CA SER A 177 29.65 18.15 -4.49
C SER A 177 29.09 18.66 -3.15
N ILE A 178 27.77 18.84 -3.06
CA ILE A 178 27.07 19.40 -1.89
C ILE A 178 26.40 18.28 -1.07
N THR A 179 26.36 17.05 -1.60
CA THR A 179 25.82 15.86 -0.91
C THR A 179 26.50 15.62 0.44
N SER A 180 27.80 15.90 0.56
CA SER A 180 28.54 15.78 1.83
C SER A 180 28.05 16.76 2.91
N SER A 181 27.58 17.94 2.51
CA SER A 181 27.04 18.97 3.42
C SER A 181 25.62 18.68 3.89
N PHE A 182 24.88 17.83 3.16
CA PHE A 182 23.48 17.49 3.42
C PHE A 182 23.28 15.96 3.50
N SER A 183 24.19 15.26 4.18
CA SER A 183 24.20 13.80 4.25
C SER A 183 22.94 13.21 4.90
N ASP A 184 22.40 13.85 5.94
CA ASP A 184 21.18 13.38 6.61
C ASP A 184 19.97 13.53 5.67
N ILE A 185 19.90 14.62 4.88
CA ILE A 185 18.84 14.82 3.89
C ILE A 185 18.89 13.73 2.82
N CYS A 186 20.07 13.40 2.30
CA CYS A 186 20.23 12.28 1.36
C CYS A 186 19.73 10.98 1.93
N THR A 187 20.09 10.69 3.18
CA THR A 187 19.68 9.47 3.88
C THR A 187 18.16 9.41 4.00
N VAL A 188 17.51 10.50 4.40
CA VAL A 188 16.04 10.59 4.45
C VAL A 188 15.40 10.39 3.08
N LEU A 189 15.95 10.97 2.02
CA LEU A 189 15.43 10.81 0.65
C LEU A 189 15.53 9.36 0.18
N VAL A 190 16.65 8.69 0.46
CA VAL A 190 16.83 7.27 0.13
C VAL A 190 15.88 6.40 0.96
N LEU A 191 15.72 6.68 2.26
CA LEU A 191 14.74 6.01 3.11
C LEU A 191 13.33 6.15 2.54
N PHE A 192 12.94 7.35 2.10
CA PHE A 192 11.63 7.58 1.50
C PHE A 192 11.44 6.79 0.20
N LEU A 193 12.40 6.84 -0.72
CA LEU A 193 12.31 6.16 -2.02
C LEU A 193 12.38 4.64 -1.92
N THR A 194 12.93 4.10 -0.84
CA THR A 194 13.00 2.65 -0.59
C THR A 194 11.76 2.11 0.10
N ILE A 195 10.91 2.96 0.68
CA ILE A 195 9.64 2.52 1.28
C ILE A 195 8.67 2.11 0.17
N PRO A 196 8.20 0.85 0.17
CA PRO A 196 7.26 0.39 -0.84
C PRO A 196 5.89 1.05 -0.63
N VAL A 197 5.46 1.87 -1.59
CA VAL A 197 4.11 2.48 -1.60
C VAL A 197 3.02 1.41 -1.78
N THR A 198 3.35 0.29 -2.45
CA THR A 198 2.43 -0.83 -2.64
C THR A 198 3.09 -2.18 -2.42
N VAL A 199 2.26 -3.15 -2.01
CA VAL A 199 2.64 -4.57 -1.88
C VAL A 199 2.73 -5.25 -3.27
N ALA A 200 2.74 -4.49 -4.38
CA ALA A 200 2.74 -5.04 -5.74
C ALA A 200 3.93 -5.97 -6.02
N SER A 201 5.09 -5.73 -5.39
CA SER A 201 6.23 -6.65 -5.45
C SER A 201 5.91 -8.01 -4.81
N ALA A 202 5.21 -8.01 -3.67
CA ALA A 202 4.74 -9.23 -3.04
C ALA A 202 3.62 -9.89 -3.87
N GLU A 203 2.69 -9.14 -4.46
CA GLU A 203 1.65 -9.69 -5.35
C GLU A 203 2.26 -10.38 -6.59
N ARG A 204 3.27 -9.78 -7.21
CA ARG A 204 4.04 -10.40 -8.31
C ARG A 204 4.71 -11.69 -7.84
N SER A 205 5.32 -11.66 -6.66
CA SER A 205 5.96 -12.83 -6.05
C SER A 205 4.94 -13.95 -5.76
N PHE A 206 3.76 -13.62 -5.21
CA PHE A 206 2.69 -14.58 -4.93
C PHE A 206 2.07 -15.17 -6.21
N SER A 207 1.94 -14.37 -7.27
CA SER A 207 1.50 -14.84 -8.58
C SER A 207 2.46 -15.87 -9.17
N LYS A 208 3.77 -15.65 -9.07
CA LYS A 208 4.78 -16.63 -9.47
C LYS A 208 4.81 -17.84 -8.55
N LEU A 209 4.70 -17.64 -7.24
CA LEU A 209 4.63 -18.74 -6.27
C LEU A 209 3.44 -19.66 -6.54
N LYS A 210 2.28 -19.14 -6.97
CA LYS A 210 1.13 -19.97 -7.37
C LYS A 210 1.44 -20.90 -8.55
N LEU A 211 2.28 -20.45 -9.50
CA LEU A 211 2.73 -21.28 -10.63
C LEU A 211 3.76 -22.32 -10.20
N ILE A 212 4.67 -21.96 -9.30
CA ILE A 212 5.75 -22.83 -8.82
C ILE A 212 5.21 -23.91 -7.87
N LYS A 213 4.37 -23.51 -6.92
CA LYS A 213 3.74 -24.36 -5.91
C LYS A 213 2.31 -24.69 -6.33
N ASN A 214 2.18 -25.64 -7.26
CA ASN A 214 0.90 -26.21 -7.65
C ASN A 214 0.58 -27.49 -6.84
N TYR A 215 -0.63 -28.02 -6.99
CA TYR A 215 -1.12 -29.19 -6.25
C TYR A 215 -0.15 -30.39 -6.33
N LEU A 216 0.44 -30.63 -7.51
CA LEU A 216 1.37 -31.73 -7.77
C LEU A 216 2.79 -31.49 -7.20
N ARG A 217 3.11 -30.27 -6.77
CA ARG A 217 4.43 -29.85 -6.29
C ARG A 217 4.38 -29.26 -4.88
N SER A 218 3.45 -29.74 -4.05
CA SER A 218 3.18 -29.20 -2.71
C SER A 218 4.24 -29.56 -1.66
N THR A 219 5.04 -30.62 -1.89
CA THR A 219 6.01 -31.19 -0.93
C THR A 219 7.47 -30.75 -1.12
N MET A 220 7.73 -29.65 -1.84
CA MET A 220 9.10 -29.16 -2.03
C MET A 220 9.69 -28.47 -0.79
N SER A 221 11.01 -28.55 -0.60
CA SER A 221 11.72 -27.86 0.48
C SER A 221 11.71 -26.33 0.29
N GLN A 222 11.75 -25.59 1.40
CA GLN A 222 11.69 -24.13 1.38
C GLN A 222 12.84 -23.50 0.59
N ASN A 223 14.05 -24.07 0.67
CA ASN A 223 15.22 -23.60 -0.08
C ASN A 223 15.00 -23.73 -1.59
N ARG A 224 14.42 -24.85 -2.04
CA ARG A 224 14.12 -25.06 -3.47
C ARG A 224 13.01 -24.12 -3.94
N LEU A 225 11.97 -23.93 -3.14
CA LEU A 225 10.88 -23.01 -3.44
C LEU A 225 11.39 -21.58 -3.59
N SER A 226 12.22 -21.11 -2.64
CA SER A 226 12.80 -19.78 -2.66
C SER A 226 13.70 -19.57 -3.89
N GLY A 227 14.59 -20.52 -4.21
CA GLY A 227 15.43 -20.44 -5.39
C GLY A 227 14.64 -20.37 -6.70
N LEU A 228 13.61 -21.21 -6.85
CA LEU A 228 12.72 -21.18 -8.03
C LEU A 228 11.91 -19.88 -8.10
N ALA A 229 11.48 -19.34 -6.96
CA ALA A 229 10.77 -18.08 -6.90
C ALA A 229 11.65 -16.92 -7.39
N ILE A 230 12.90 -16.85 -6.94
CA ILE A 230 13.87 -15.81 -7.37
C ILE A 230 14.09 -15.90 -8.88
N LEU A 231 14.39 -17.09 -9.42
CA LEU A 231 14.58 -17.29 -10.86
C LEU A 231 13.33 -16.90 -11.68
N SER A 232 12.13 -17.16 -11.15
CA SER A 232 10.89 -16.83 -11.85
C SER A 232 10.50 -15.35 -11.75
N ILE A 233 10.87 -14.66 -10.66
CA ILE A 233 10.63 -13.22 -10.48
C ILE A 233 11.61 -12.44 -11.36
N GLU A 234 12.89 -12.80 -11.30
CA GLU A 234 14.01 -12.21 -12.05
C GLU A 234 14.27 -12.96 -13.37
N ASN A 235 13.21 -13.40 -14.05
CA ASN A 235 13.33 -14.24 -15.25
C ASN A 235 14.10 -13.55 -16.39
N THR A 236 13.97 -12.23 -16.54
CA THR A 236 14.73 -11.47 -17.54
C THR A 236 16.23 -11.61 -17.33
N ARG A 237 16.69 -11.34 -16.11
CA ARG A 237 18.10 -11.49 -15.72
C ARG A 237 18.54 -12.96 -15.71
N SER A 238 17.66 -13.88 -15.34
CA SER A 238 17.95 -15.31 -15.33
C SER A 238 18.18 -15.89 -16.73
N ARG A 239 17.57 -15.30 -17.77
CA ARG A 239 17.80 -15.68 -19.18
C ARG A 239 19.12 -15.18 -19.74
N GLU A 240 19.67 -14.12 -19.15
CA GLU A 240 20.99 -13.58 -19.52
C GLU A 240 22.13 -14.40 -18.92
N LEU A 241 21.84 -15.26 -17.94
CA LEU A 241 22.83 -16.15 -17.34
C LEU A 241 23.22 -17.26 -18.32
N ASN A 242 24.52 -17.46 -18.50
CA ASN A 242 25.04 -18.55 -19.30
C ASN A 242 24.96 -19.87 -18.54
N THR A 243 24.16 -20.82 -19.04
CA THR A 243 23.97 -22.11 -18.38
C THR A 243 25.19 -23.01 -18.46
N SER A 244 26.07 -22.86 -19.47
CA SER A 244 27.31 -23.65 -19.55
C SER A 244 28.21 -23.35 -18.35
N ASP A 245 28.41 -22.07 -18.08
CA ASP A 245 29.35 -21.60 -17.05
C ASP A 245 28.87 -22.00 -15.65
N ILE A 246 27.55 -21.99 -15.43
CA ILE A 246 26.93 -22.47 -14.19
C ILE A 246 27.12 -23.99 -14.01
N VAL A 247 27.02 -24.76 -15.10
CA VAL A 247 27.22 -26.22 -15.05
C VAL A 247 28.67 -26.54 -14.75
N ASP A 248 29.61 -25.83 -15.36
CA ASP A 248 31.05 -25.99 -15.13
C ASP A 248 31.42 -25.60 -13.70
N GLU A 249 30.96 -24.45 -13.19
CA GLU A 249 31.16 -24.03 -11.80
C GLU A 249 30.55 -25.02 -10.80
N PHE A 250 29.37 -25.57 -11.10
CA PHE A 250 28.73 -26.58 -10.26
C PHE A 250 29.52 -27.90 -10.28
N ALA A 251 30.03 -28.31 -11.44
CA ALA A 251 30.85 -29.50 -11.61
C ALA A 251 32.16 -29.37 -10.82
N GLU A 252 32.85 -28.23 -10.90
CA GLU A 252 34.06 -27.95 -10.11
C GLU A 252 33.80 -28.00 -8.60
N ARG A 253 32.67 -27.44 -8.14
CA ARG A 253 32.29 -27.47 -6.72
C ARG A 253 31.93 -28.88 -6.23
N LYS A 254 31.33 -29.73 -7.08
CA LYS A 254 30.95 -31.11 -6.75
C LYS A 254 32.02 -32.17 -7.04
N ALA A 255 33.05 -31.88 -7.82
CA ALA A 255 34.11 -32.81 -8.20
C ALA A 255 34.92 -33.36 -6.99
N ARG A 256 34.73 -32.82 -5.78
CA ARG A 256 35.34 -33.32 -4.54
C ARG A 256 34.66 -34.54 -3.91
N ARG A 257 33.78 -35.28 -4.60
CA ARG A 257 33.19 -36.53 -4.10
C ARG A 257 33.23 -37.69 -5.12
N MET A 258 34.42 -38.09 -5.54
CA MET A 258 34.76 -39.50 -5.71
C MET A 258 36.28 -39.65 -5.83
N GLN A 259 36.91 -40.26 -4.84
CA GLN A 259 38.17 -40.97 -5.08
C GLN A 259 37.79 -42.38 -5.53
N LEU A 260 38.00 -42.66 -6.82
CA LEU A 260 37.97 -44.01 -7.33
C LEU A 260 39.24 -44.73 -6.81
N LYS A 261 39.04 -45.80 -6.05
CA LYS A 261 40.08 -46.76 -5.68
C LYS A 261 40.46 -47.62 -6.87
#